data_AF-A0A7W5V9M9-F1
#
_entry.id   AF-A0A7W5V9M9-F1
#
_cell.length_a   1.000
_cell.length_b   1.000
_cell.length_c   1.000
_cell.angle_alpha   90.00
_cell.angle_beta   90.00
_cell.angle_gamma   90.00
#
_symmetry.space_group_name_H-M   'P 1'
#
loop_
_entity.id
_entity.type
_entity.pdbx_description
1 polymer ?
#
loop_
_entity_poly.entity_id
_entity_poly.type
_entity_poly.pdbx_seq_one_letter_code
_entity_poly.pdbx_strand_id
1 'polypeptide(L)'
;MTITIDRPEAPAGPPKLDRDALRRAQAETLDTPRMAYSLLAKMMFKPVDLMYGKQGSFTKFAMLEVIARVPYQAWERMGYWAVHRYAGRSALAKRVFERIVEARADQDNEQWHLLIMQDLIQRNGMRQNWLLHKVAPWFISFFYYHVSWVLFLVRPEASYRLNAEFEDHAEHEYMTFVADNPDLEFMPDPGTYADEYGRYRSVADLMRQIGHDERVHKLASLENVKDPHWAPSR
;
A
#
# COMPACT_ATOMS: atom_id res chain seq x y z
N MET A 1 38.86 15.43 2.41
CA MET A 1 37.49 15.68 2.90
C MET A 1 36.53 15.03 1.94
N THR A 2 35.94 13.90 2.33
CA THR A 2 34.88 13.27 1.55
C THR A 2 33.63 14.10 1.75
N ILE A 3 33.22 14.85 0.74
CA ILE A 3 31.94 15.55 0.73
C ILE A 3 30.89 14.44 0.62
N THR A 4 30.26 14.08 1.73
CA THR A 4 29.07 13.24 1.73
C THR A 4 28.00 14.03 0.96
N ILE A 5 27.76 13.63 -0.28
CA ILE A 5 26.62 14.13 -1.03
C ILE A 5 25.40 13.59 -0.31
N ASP A 6 24.65 14.48 0.32
CA ASP A 6 23.38 14.21 1.00
C ASP A 6 22.42 13.64 -0.05
N ARG A 7 22.39 12.31 -0.18
CA ARG A 7 21.42 11.62 -1.01
C ARG A 7 20.10 11.73 -0.27
N PRO A 8 18.96 12.00 -0.93
CA PRO A 8 17.68 11.84 -0.28
C PRO A 8 17.58 10.39 0.19
N GLU A 9 17.72 10.18 1.50
CA GLU A 9 17.49 8.89 2.12
C GLU A 9 16.01 8.55 1.93
N ALA A 10 15.71 7.28 1.66
CA ALA A 10 14.34 6.84 1.63
C ALA A 10 13.72 7.14 3.01
N PRO A 11 12.49 7.67 3.07
CA PRO A 11 11.81 7.87 4.34
C PRO A 11 11.75 6.55 5.10
N ALA A 12 11.78 6.61 6.43
CA ALA A 12 11.82 5.44 7.31
C ALA A 12 10.55 4.55 7.26
N GLY A 13 9.60 4.88 6.37
CA GLY A 13 8.31 4.22 6.23
C GLY A 13 7.31 4.58 7.34
N PRO A 14 6.14 3.91 7.37
CA PRO A 14 5.16 4.06 8.42
C PRO A 14 5.73 3.77 9.82
N PRO A 15 5.32 4.51 10.87
CA PRO A 15 5.79 4.27 12.22
C PRO A 15 5.34 2.90 12.71
N LYS A 16 6.29 2.15 13.29
CA LYS A 16 6.05 0.83 13.87
C LYS A 16 5.56 0.97 15.31
N LEU A 17 4.44 0.33 15.61
CA LEU A 17 3.69 0.51 16.84
C LEU A 17 3.91 -0.63 17.83
N ASP A 18 3.81 -0.31 19.12
CA ASP A 18 3.71 -1.34 20.15
C ASP A 18 2.32 -1.99 20.15
N ARG A 19 2.18 -3.10 20.89
CA ARG A 19 0.95 -3.89 20.93
C ARG A 19 -0.28 -3.10 21.36
N ASP A 20 -0.15 -2.22 22.34
CA ASP A 20 -1.30 -1.48 22.86
C ASP A 20 -1.71 -0.39 21.87
N ALA A 21 -0.75 0.25 21.21
CA ALA A 21 -0.98 1.19 20.12
C ALA A 21 -1.63 0.50 18.91
N LEU A 22 -1.20 -0.71 18.54
CA LEU A 22 -1.81 -1.50 17.47
C LEU A 22 -3.29 -1.82 17.75
N ARG A 23 -3.62 -2.19 18.99
CA ARG A 23 -5.01 -2.45 19.40
C ARG A 23 -5.86 -1.20 19.37
N ARG A 24 -5.31 -0.05 19.79
CA ARG A 24 -5.99 1.25 19.68
C ARG A 24 -6.22 1.63 18.22
N ALA A 25 -5.21 1.44 17.36
CA ALA A 25 -5.33 1.69 15.93
C ALA A 25 -6.43 0.81 15.33
N GLN A 26 -6.48 -0.48 15.66
CA GLN A 26 -7.55 -1.37 15.21
C GLN A 26 -8.93 -0.85 15.63
N ALA A 27 -9.11 -0.51 16.91
CA ALA A 27 -10.39 0.01 17.40
C ALA A 27 -10.81 1.30 16.68
N GLU A 28 -9.86 2.23 16.48
CA GLU A 28 -10.10 3.48 15.75
C GLU A 28 -10.55 3.23 14.31
N THR A 29 -9.95 2.29 13.58
CA THR A 29 -10.40 1.92 12.23
C THR A 29 -11.82 1.38 12.27
N LEU A 30 -12.10 0.45 13.17
CA LEU A 30 -13.41 -0.23 13.23
C LEU A 30 -14.54 0.73 13.64
N ASP A 31 -14.23 1.76 14.43
CA ASP A 31 -15.17 2.82 14.82
C ASP A 31 -15.32 3.92 13.74
N THR A 32 -14.39 3.99 12.79
CA THR A 32 -14.41 4.98 11.71
C THR A 32 -15.16 4.44 10.50
N PRO A 33 -16.09 5.22 9.89
CA PRO A 33 -16.71 4.79 8.65
C PRO A 33 -15.71 4.81 7.49
N ARG A 34 -15.77 3.77 6.65
CA ARG A 34 -15.07 3.73 5.35
C ARG A 34 -15.31 5.01 4.54
N MET A 35 -14.31 5.39 3.75
CA MET A 35 -14.42 6.52 2.84
C MET A 35 -15.60 6.36 1.86
N ALA A 36 -16.15 7.48 1.40
CA ALA A 36 -17.11 7.49 0.31
C ALA A 36 -16.41 7.11 -1.01
N TYR A 37 -16.40 5.81 -1.31
CA TYR A 37 -15.73 5.28 -2.50
C TYR A 37 -16.37 5.77 -3.80
N SER A 38 -15.51 6.19 -4.72
CA SER A 38 -15.89 6.55 -6.09
C SER A 38 -16.51 5.35 -6.83
N LEU A 39 -17.23 5.63 -7.93
CA LEU A 39 -17.73 4.57 -8.79
C LEU A 39 -16.59 3.70 -9.34
N LEU A 40 -15.45 4.32 -9.67
CA LEU A 40 -14.27 3.62 -10.15
C LEU A 40 -13.73 2.63 -9.11
N ALA A 41 -13.50 3.08 -7.87
CA ALA A 41 -13.06 2.19 -6.79
C ALA A 41 -14.04 1.03 -6.55
N LYS A 42 -15.35 1.31 -6.49
CA LYS A 42 -16.39 0.27 -6.34
C LYS A 42 -16.36 -0.76 -7.47
N MET A 43 -16.13 -0.33 -8.71
CA MET A 43 -16.00 -1.24 -9.86
C MET A 43 -14.74 -2.09 -9.79
N MET A 44 -13.69 -1.62 -9.12
CA MET A 44 -12.43 -2.38 -8.96
C MET A 44 -12.46 -3.33 -7.76
N PHE A 45 -13.14 -3.00 -6.66
CA PHE A 45 -13.27 -3.89 -5.49
C PHE A 45 -14.21 -5.08 -5.77
N LYS A 46 -15.30 -4.86 -6.50
CA LYS A 46 -16.33 -5.88 -6.71
C LYS A 46 -15.82 -7.18 -7.37
N PRO A 47 -14.98 -7.14 -8.41
CA PRO A 47 -14.38 -8.36 -8.98
C PRO A 47 -13.50 -9.11 -7.97
N VAL A 48 -12.74 -8.40 -7.13
CA VAL A 48 -11.90 -8.99 -6.09
C VAL A 48 -12.77 -9.78 -5.10
N ASP A 49 -13.83 -9.16 -4.57
CA ASP A 49 -14.74 -9.84 -3.64
C ASP A 49 -15.46 -11.04 -4.28
N LEU A 50 -15.72 -10.99 -5.58
CA LEU A 50 -16.31 -12.12 -6.31
C LEU A 50 -15.33 -13.29 -6.46
N MET A 51 -14.04 -13.01 -6.67
CA MET A 51 -13.01 -14.03 -6.92
C MET A 51 -12.44 -14.64 -5.64
N TYR A 52 -12.27 -13.85 -4.58
CA TYR A 52 -11.62 -14.25 -3.33
C TYR A 52 -12.57 -14.34 -2.14
N GLY A 53 -13.84 -13.95 -2.33
CA GLY A 53 -14.83 -13.88 -1.27
C GLY A 53 -14.81 -12.54 -0.54
N LYS A 54 -15.90 -12.30 0.19
CA LYS A 54 -16.07 -11.07 1.00
C LYS A 54 -15.22 -11.09 2.28
N GLN A 55 -14.97 -12.27 2.84
CA GLN A 55 -14.16 -12.40 4.06
C GLN A 55 -12.67 -12.27 3.73
N GLY A 56 -11.93 -11.64 4.65
CA GLY A 56 -10.47 -11.58 4.58
C GLY A 56 -9.84 -12.97 4.67
N SER A 57 -8.73 -13.15 3.97
CA SER A 57 -7.87 -14.33 4.08
C SER A 57 -6.45 -13.96 3.65
N PHE A 58 -5.43 -14.68 4.13
CA PHE A 58 -4.04 -14.41 3.70
C PHE A 58 -3.88 -14.44 2.18
N THR A 59 -4.62 -15.29 1.47
CA THR A 59 -4.58 -15.33 0.00
C THR A 59 -5.24 -14.10 -0.65
N LYS A 60 -6.34 -13.59 -0.09
CA LYS A 60 -6.95 -12.33 -0.54
C LYS A 60 -5.98 -11.17 -0.31
N PHE A 61 -5.38 -11.08 0.87
CA PHE A 61 -4.40 -10.04 1.20
C PHE A 61 -3.18 -10.11 0.29
N ALA A 62 -2.55 -11.27 0.11
CA ALA A 62 -1.43 -11.41 -0.82
C ALA A 62 -1.77 -10.90 -2.24
N MET A 63 -2.98 -11.13 -2.73
CA MET A 63 -3.40 -10.57 -4.01
C MET A 63 -3.58 -9.05 -3.95
N LEU A 64 -4.20 -8.52 -2.90
CA LEU A 64 -4.33 -7.08 -2.70
C LEU A 64 -2.95 -6.39 -2.66
N GLU A 65 -1.95 -6.98 -2.00
CA GLU A 65 -0.57 -6.45 -1.95
C GLU A 65 0.15 -6.46 -3.31
N VAL A 66 -0.24 -7.35 -4.22
CA VAL A 66 0.24 -7.31 -5.62
C VAL A 66 -0.34 -6.12 -6.37
N ILE A 67 -1.54 -5.66 -6.00
CA ILE A 67 -2.25 -4.56 -6.63
C ILE A 67 -1.89 -3.23 -5.95
N ALA A 68 -1.69 -3.20 -4.64
CA ALA A 68 -1.39 -2.00 -3.83
C ALA A 68 -0.13 -1.27 -4.30
N ARG A 69 0.91 -2.00 -4.73
CA ARG A 69 2.13 -1.44 -5.32
C ARG A 69 1.94 -0.71 -6.67
N VAL A 70 0.86 -0.98 -7.40
CA VAL A 70 0.72 -0.60 -8.82
C VAL A 70 0.61 0.91 -9.06
N PRO A 71 -0.14 1.70 -8.27
CA PRO A 71 -0.18 3.15 -8.39
C PRO A 71 1.20 3.77 -8.19
N TYR A 72 1.95 3.31 -7.18
CA TYR A 72 3.30 3.76 -6.92
C TYR A 72 4.25 3.50 -8.11
N GLN A 73 4.17 2.32 -8.73
CA GLN A 73 4.92 2.00 -9.96
C GLN A 73 4.54 2.93 -11.13
N ALA A 74 3.26 3.27 -11.27
CA ALA A 74 2.79 4.20 -12.29
C ALA A 74 3.33 5.61 -12.04
N TRP A 75 3.32 6.08 -10.78
CA TRP A 75 3.84 7.38 -10.38
C TRP A 75 5.35 7.47 -10.52
N GLU A 76 6.10 6.45 -10.11
CA GLU A 76 7.56 6.38 -10.30
C GLU A 76 7.91 6.53 -11.78
N ARG A 77 7.29 5.71 -12.65
CA ARG A 77 7.56 5.75 -14.08
C ARG A 77 7.20 7.10 -14.71
N MET A 78 6.09 7.69 -14.30
CA MET A 78 5.71 9.03 -14.72
C MET A 78 6.64 10.11 -14.19
N GLY A 79 7.14 9.93 -12.97
CA GLY A 79 8.09 10.83 -12.36
C GLY A 79 9.39 10.91 -13.13
N TYR A 80 9.97 9.78 -13.54
CA TYR A 80 11.18 9.81 -14.38
C TYR A 80 10.96 10.52 -15.71
N TRP A 81 9.81 10.32 -16.35
CA TRP A 81 9.44 11.06 -17.56
C TRP A 81 9.37 12.58 -17.28
N ALA A 82 8.75 12.97 -16.16
CA ALA A 82 8.65 14.37 -15.74
C ALA A 82 10.02 14.99 -15.42
N VAL A 83 10.92 14.29 -14.73
CA VAL A 83 12.30 14.75 -14.47
C VAL A 83 13.00 15.08 -15.77
N HIS A 84 12.95 14.19 -16.77
CA HIS A 84 13.55 14.45 -18.09
C HIS A 84 12.89 15.65 -18.79
N ARG A 85 11.56 15.76 -18.72
CA ARG A 85 10.81 16.85 -19.34
C ARG A 85 11.12 18.23 -18.73
N TYR A 86 11.51 18.27 -17.45
CA TYR A 86 11.82 19.47 -16.68
C TYR A 86 13.31 19.63 -16.35
N ALA A 87 14.22 18.94 -17.04
CA ALA A 87 15.66 18.98 -16.76
C ALA A 87 16.26 20.41 -16.75
N GLY A 88 15.66 21.37 -17.46
CA GLY A 88 16.03 22.79 -17.44
C GLY A 88 15.54 23.60 -16.23
N ARG A 89 14.80 22.99 -15.29
CA ARG A 89 14.24 23.60 -14.08
C ARG A 89 14.66 22.81 -12.84
N SER A 90 15.91 23.01 -12.41
CA SER A 90 16.56 22.20 -11.35
C SER A 90 15.74 22.03 -10.07
N ALA A 91 15.10 23.09 -9.57
CA ALA A 91 14.27 23.01 -8.36
C ALA A 91 13.01 22.15 -8.54
N LEU A 92 12.36 22.20 -9.70
CA LEU A 92 11.20 21.36 -10.01
C LEU A 92 11.63 19.90 -10.22
N ALA A 93 12.73 19.68 -10.96
CA ALA A 93 13.28 18.35 -11.16
C ALA A 93 13.67 17.69 -9.83
N LYS A 94 14.22 18.45 -8.87
CA LYS A 94 14.55 17.96 -7.53
C LYS A 94 13.30 17.49 -6.76
N ARG A 95 12.25 18.32 -6.70
CA ARG A 95 10.99 17.96 -6.01
C ARG A 95 10.32 16.72 -6.61
N VAL A 96 10.30 16.65 -7.95
CA VAL A 96 9.78 15.48 -8.67
C VAL A 96 10.60 14.23 -8.32
N PHE A 97 11.93 14.35 -8.22
CA PHE A 97 12.79 13.22 -7.84
C PHE A 97 12.62 12.81 -6.37
N GLU A 98 12.49 13.75 -5.44
CA GLU A 98 12.17 13.48 -4.03
C GLU A 98 10.87 12.65 -3.94
N ARG A 99 9.84 13.00 -4.71
CA ARG A 99 8.59 12.21 -4.74
C ARG A 99 8.73 10.81 -5.35
N ILE A 100 9.65 10.62 -6.30
CA ILE A 100 9.99 9.27 -6.80
C ILE A 100 10.66 8.44 -5.70
N VAL A 101 11.48 9.04 -4.83
CA VAL A 101 12.06 8.35 -3.67
C VAL A 101 10.96 7.93 -2.70
N GLU A 102 10.03 8.82 -2.37
CA GLU A 102 8.88 8.50 -1.49
C GLU A 102 7.99 7.40 -2.06
N ALA A 103 7.57 7.52 -3.33
CA ALA A 103 6.70 6.50 -3.95
C ALA A 103 7.37 5.12 -4.00
N ARG A 104 8.69 5.06 -4.16
CA ARG A 104 9.43 3.79 -4.05
C ARG A 104 9.45 3.23 -2.64
N ALA A 105 9.60 4.08 -1.63
CA ALA A 105 9.56 3.63 -0.24
C ALA A 105 8.18 3.05 0.12
N ASP A 106 7.10 3.70 -0.30
CA ASP A 106 5.74 3.19 -0.14
C ASP A 106 5.57 1.85 -0.90
N GLN A 107 6.04 1.78 -2.16
CA GLN A 107 6.02 0.54 -2.95
C GLN A 107 6.79 -0.62 -2.29
N ASP A 108 7.94 -0.33 -1.69
CA ASP A 108 8.76 -1.32 -1.00
C ASP A 108 8.08 -1.80 0.29
N ASN A 109 7.35 -0.93 0.99
CA ASN A 109 6.51 -1.31 2.13
C ASN A 109 5.42 -2.31 1.72
N GLU A 110 4.69 -2.05 0.63
CA GLU A 110 3.70 -3.01 0.07
C GLU A 110 4.36 -4.31 -0.41
N GLN A 111 5.62 -4.25 -0.83
CA GLN A 111 6.37 -5.45 -1.19
C GLN A 111 6.66 -6.32 0.03
N TRP A 112 6.96 -5.72 1.19
CA TRP A 112 7.12 -6.46 2.44
C TRP A 112 5.80 -7.09 2.90
N HIS A 113 4.68 -6.36 2.79
CA HIS A 113 3.35 -6.92 3.08
C HIS A 113 3.09 -8.19 2.26
N LEU A 114 3.35 -8.17 0.95
CA LEU A 114 3.19 -9.35 0.09
C LEU A 114 4.05 -10.53 0.57
N LEU A 115 5.34 -10.28 0.84
CA LEU A 115 6.26 -11.33 1.24
C LEU A 115 5.83 -11.97 2.56
N ILE A 116 5.38 -11.16 3.51
CA ILE A 116 4.81 -11.62 4.78
C ILE A 116 3.56 -12.47 4.53
N MET A 117 2.62 -12.03 3.69
CA MET A 117 1.42 -12.82 3.37
C MET A 117 1.78 -14.16 2.70
N GLN A 118 2.77 -14.16 1.80
CA GLN A 118 3.22 -15.39 1.13
C GLN A 118 3.86 -16.39 2.11
N ASP A 119 4.68 -15.91 3.05
CA ASP A 119 5.25 -16.75 4.11
C ASP A 119 4.16 -17.34 5.01
N LEU A 120 3.17 -16.54 5.42
CA LEU A 120 2.02 -17.01 6.20
C LEU A 120 1.21 -18.07 5.45
N ILE A 121 0.94 -17.88 4.15
CA ILE A 121 0.24 -18.86 3.31
C ILE A 121 1.02 -20.17 3.25
N GLN A 122 2.33 -20.10 3.00
CA GLN A 122 3.19 -21.27 2.85
C GLN A 122 3.23 -22.08 4.15
N ARG A 123 3.39 -21.41 5.29
CA ARG A 123 3.45 -22.04 6.62
C ARG A 123 2.14 -22.68 7.05
N ASN A 124 1.01 -22.06 6.68
CA ASN A 124 -0.32 -22.59 6.98
C ASN A 124 -0.76 -23.67 5.98
N GLY A 125 0.09 -24.06 5.02
CA GLY A 125 -0.22 -25.13 4.05
C GLY A 125 -1.43 -24.81 3.16
N MET A 126 -1.77 -23.53 2.99
CA MET A 126 -2.96 -23.12 2.27
C MET A 126 -2.80 -23.44 0.77
N ARG A 127 -3.71 -24.26 0.23
CA ARG A 127 -3.71 -24.61 -1.19
C ARG A 127 -4.16 -23.41 -2.02
N GLN A 128 -3.25 -22.90 -2.85
CA GLN A 128 -3.55 -21.81 -3.76
C GLN A 128 -4.03 -22.35 -5.12
N ASN A 129 -5.14 -21.81 -5.61
CA ASN A 129 -5.58 -22.05 -6.99
C ASN A 129 -4.67 -21.25 -7.94
N TRP A 130 -4.03 -21.93 -8.90
CA TRP A 130 -3.11 -21.31 -9.87
C TRP A 130 -3.72 -20.11 -10.61
N LEU A 131 -4.99 -20.19 -11.00
CA LEU A 131 -5.68 -19.10 -11.71
C LEU A 131 -5.81 -17.85 -10.83
N LEU A 132 -6.27 -18.03 -9.58
CA LEU A 132 -6.42 -16.95 -8.61
C LEU A 132 -5.06 -16.45 -8.10
N HIS A 133 -4.01 -17.26 -8.12
CA HIS A 133 -2.72 -16.81 -7.60
C HIS A 133 -1.84 -16.11 -8.64
N LYS A 134 -1.98 -16.44 -9.94
CA LYS A 134 -1.09 -15.91 -10.99
C LYS A 134 -1.82 -15.05 -12.03
N VAL A 135 -2.93 -15.53 -12.55
CA VAL A 135 -3.60 -14.88 -13.69
C VAL A 135 -4.42 -13.68 -13.23
N ALA A 136 -5.23 -13.85 -12.17
CA ALA A 136 -6.08 -12.77 -11.67
C ALA A 136 -5.28 -11.55 -11.19
N PRO A 137 -4.24 -11.67 -10.33
CA PRO A 137 -3.45 -10.52 -9.89
C PRO A 137 -2.79 -9.82 -11.07
N TRP A 138 -2.17 -10.56 -11.99
CA TRP A 138 -1.54 -9.98 -13.19
C TRP A 138 -2.53 -9.17 -14.03
N PHE A 139 -3.71 -9.73 -14.30
CA PHE A 139 -4.73 -9.08 -15.11
C PHE A 139 -5.24 -7.81 -14.42
N ILE A 140 -5.57 -7.89 -13.12
CA ILE A 140 -6.04 -6.72 -12.36
C ILE A 140 -4.95 -5.65 -12.31
N SER A 141 -3.70 -6.01 -11.97
CA SER A 141 -2.57 -5.08 -11.96
C SER A 141 -2.34 -4.42 -13.31
N PHE A 142 -2.53 -5.14 -14.43
CA PHE A 142 -2.45 -4.55 -15.76
C PHE A 142 -3.48 -3.42 -15.95
N PHE A 143 -4.76 -3.67 -15.66
CA PHE A 143 -5.78 -2.62 -15.82
C PHE A 143 -5.58 -1.49 -14.82
N TYR A 144 -5.24 -1.81 -13.57
CA TYR A 144 -5.03 -0.79 -12.56
C TYR A 144 -3.85 0.10 -12.91
N TYR A 145 -2.75 -0.46 -13.42
CA TYR A 145 -1.60 0.31 -13.88
C TYR A 145 -1.99 1.36 -14.91
N HIS A 146 -2.77 0.96 -15.93
CA HIS A 146 -3.18 1.87 -16.99
C HIS A 146 -4.18 2.93 -16.48
N VAL A 147 -5.10 2.55 -15.59
CA VAL A 147 -6.02 3.51 -14.96
C VAL A 147 -5.24 4.53 -14.13
N SER A 148 -4.36 4.08 -13.24
CA SER A 148 -3.50 4.95 -12.42
C SER A 148 -2.61 5.83 -13.27
N TRP A 149 -2.03 5.29 -14.33
CA TRP A 149 -1.20 6.04 -15.28
C TRP A 149 -1.98 7.15 -16.00
N VAL A 150 -3.16 6.83 -16.56
CA VAL A 150 -4.01 7.83 -17.23
C VAL A 150 -4.51 8.88 -16.24
N LEU A 151 -5.00 8.47 -15.07
CA LEU A 151 -5.45 9.40 -14.04
C LEU A 151 -4.33 10.32 -13.61
N PHE A 152 -3.14 9.78 -13.36
CA PHE A 152 -2.00 10.59 -12.95
C PHE A 152 -1.57 11.59 -14.03
N LEU A 153 -1.66 11.21 -15.31
CA LEU A 153 -1.36 12.10 -16.43
C LEU A 153 -2.38 13.24 -16.59
N VAL A 154 -3.67 12.95 -16.41
CA VAL A 154 -4.77 13.89 -16.72
C VAL A 154 -5.20 14.69 -15.49
N ARG A 155 -5.26 14.05 -14.33
CA ARG A 155 -5.75 14.59 -13.06
C ARG A 155 -5.07 13.87 -11.86
N PRO A 156 -3.83 14.26 -11.50
CA PRO A 156 -3.07 13.64 -10.41
C PRO A 156 -3.85 13.49 -9.10
N GLU A 157 -4.69 14.47 -8.76
CA GLU A 157 -5.49 14.45 -7.53
C GLU A 157 -6.51 13.30 -7.53
N ALA A 158 -7.05 12.94 -8.71
CA ALA A 158 -7.94 11.79 -8.82
C ALA A 158 -7.17 10.46 -8.70
N SER A 159 -5.93 10.41 -9.17
CA SER A 159 -5.07 9.24 -8.95
C SER A 159 -4.75 9.05 -7.47
N TYR A 160 -4.41 10.12 -6.76
CA TYR A 160 -4.17 10.08 -5.31
C TYR A 160 -5.42 9.74 -4.52
N ARG A 161 -6.56 10.32 -4.90
CA ARG A 161 -7.84 10.00 -4.28
C ARG A 161 -8.19 8.53 -4.46
N LEU A 162 -7.99 7.97 -5.66
CA LEU A 162 -8.22 6.55 -5.92
C LEU A 162 -7.32 5.68 -5.05
N ASN A 163 -6.03 6.01 -4.95
CA ASN A 163 -5.11 5.28 -4.06
C ASN A 163 -5.59 5.31 -2.61
N ALA A 164 -5.93 6.49 -2.08
CA ALA A 164 -6.48 6.62 -0.72
C ALA A 164 -7.75 5.77 -0.49
N GLU A 165 -8.59 5.60 -1.52
CA GLU A 165 -9.77 4.72 -1.42
C GLU A 165 -9.38 3.23 -1.37
N PHE A 166 -8.30 2.82 -2.06
CA PHE A 166 -7.73 1.47 -1.94
C PHE A 166 -7.11 1.23 -0.56
N GLU A 167 -6.30 2.17 -0.07
CA GLU A 167 -5.65 2.02 1.24
C GLU A 167 -6.69 2.02 2.38
N ASP A 168 -7.73 2.85 2.28
CA ASP A 168 -8.85 2.80 3.23
C ASP A 168 -9.58 1.46 3.19
N HIS A 169 -9.74 0.87 1.99
CA HIS A 169 -10.33 -0.45 1.87
C HIS A 169 -9.43 -1.51 2.51
N ALA A 170 -8.13 -1.49 2.24
CA ALA A 170 -7.16 -2.43 2.78
C ALA A 170 -7.07 -2.34 4.31
N GLU A 171 -6.93 -1.12 4.87
CA GLU A 171 -6.93 -0.87 6.31
C GLU A 171 -8.13 -1.55 6.99
N HIS A 172 -9.34 -1.31 6.50
CA HIS A 172 -10.55 -1.89 7.09
C HIS A 172 -10.61 -3.42 6.92
N GLU A 173 -10.16 -3.97 5.78
CA GLU A 173 -10.11 -5.42 5.58
C GLU A 173 -9.16 -6.08 6.58
N TYR A 174 -7.97 -5.52 6.79
CA TYR A 174 -7.00 -6.02 7.77
C TYR A 174 -7.54 -5.97 9.20
N MET A 175 -8.06 -4.81 9.62
CA MET A 175 -8.54 -4.61 10.98
C MET A 175 -9.80 -5.46 11.28
N THR A 176 -10.68 -5.64 10.29
CA THR A 176 -11.84 -6.53 10.39
C THR A 176 -11.41 -7.98 10.44
N PHE A 177 -10.46 -8.39 9.60
CA PHE A 177 -9.96 -9.76 9.59
C PHE A 177 -9.36 -10.16 10.94
N VAL A 178 -8.58 -9.29 11.58
CA VAL A 178 -8.04 -9.57 12.91
C VAL A 178 -9.15 -9.64 13.96
N ALA A 179 -10.19 -8.81 13.87
CA ALA A 179 -11.33 -8.85 14.80
C ALA A 179 -12.15 -10.14 14.66
N ASP A 180 -12.34 -10.61 13.42
CA ASP A 180 -13.09 -11.82 13.09
C ASP A 180 -12.30 -13.11 13.41
N ASN A 181 -10.99 -13.02 13.64
CA ASN A 181 -10.11 -14.17 13.85
C ASN A 181 -9.27 -14.02 15.14
N PRO A 182 -9.88 -14.11 16.33
CA PRO A 182 -9.19 -13.92 17.61
C PRO A 182 -8.06 -14.93 17.85
N ASP A 183 -8.10 -16.11 17.21
CA ASP A 183 -7.07 -17.14 17.32
C ASP A 183 -5.69 -16.65 16.83
N LEU A 184 -5.64 -15.63 15.97
CA LEU A 184 -4.40 -15.02 15.48
C LEU A 184 -3.56 -14.40 16.61
N GLU A 185 -4.17 -14.07 17.76
CA GLU A 185 -3.46 -13.58 18.95
C GLU A 185 -2.55 -14.64 19.59
N PHE A 186 -2.85 -15.92 19.35
CA PHE A 186 -2.09 -17.05 19.86
C PHE A 186 -1.13 -17.64 18.83
N MET A 187 -1.27 -17.25 17.56
CA MET A 187 -0.33 -17.61 16.50
C MET A 187 0.91 -16.69 16.59
N PRO A 188 2.11 -17.23 16.87
CA PRO A 188 3.31 -16.41 16.97
C PRO A 188 3.68 -15.82 15.60
N ASP A 189 4.20 -14.59 15.59
CA ASP A 189 4.82 -14.01 14.40
C ASP A 189 5.98 -14.92 13.93
N PRO A 190 5.99 -15.36 12.66
CA PRO A 190 7.09 -16.15 12.10
C PRO A 190 8.45 -15.47 12.20
N GLY A 191 8.49 -14.14 12.20
CA GLY A 191 9.70 -13.33 12.33
C GLY A 191 10.67 -13.43 11.15
N THR A 192 10.24 -13.98 10.00
CA THR A 192 11.09 -14.15 8.80
C THR A 192 11.61 -12.83 8.25
N TYR A 193 10.82 -11.75 8.35
CA TYR A 193 11.15 -10.41 7.85
C TYR A 193 11.29 -9.39 8.99
N ALA A 194 11.71 -9.86 10.17
CA ALA A 194 11.76 -9.03 11.37
C ALA A 194 12.76 -7.87 11.27
N ASP A 195 13.85 -8.05 10.53
CA ASP A 195 14.91 -7.05 10.39
C ASP A 195 14.50 -5.94 9.40
N GLU A 196 13.66 -6.26 8.41
CA GLU A 196 13.21 -5.33 7.37
C GLU A 196 11.89 -4.64 7.69
N TYR A 197 10.95 -5.35 8.34
CA TYR A 197 9.60 -4.84 8.58
C TYR A 197 9.29 -4.57 10.06
N GLY A 198 9.98 -5.28 10.96
CA GLY A 198 9.75 -5.24 12.40
C GLY A 198 9.29 -6.57 12.97
N ARG A 199 9.52 -6.76 14.28
CA ARG A 199 9.16 -7.98 15.01
C ARG A 199 7.93 -7.75 15.88
N TYR A 200 6.96 -8.66 15.78
CA TYR A 200 5.73 -8.63 16.57
C TYR A 200 5.60 -9.88 17.43
N ARG A 201 4.65 -9.85 18.38
CA ARG A 201 4.42 -10.97 19.28
C ARG A 201 3.57 -12.06 18.62
N SER A 202 2.60 -11.66 17.80
CA SER A 202 1.60 -12.53 17.21
C SER A 202 1.29 -12.13 15.77
N VAL A 203 0.70 -13.04 15.01
CA VAL A 203 0.18 -12.74 13.67
C VAL A 203 -0.91 -11.68 13.74
N ALA A 204 -1.72 -11.63 14.81
CA ALA A 204 -2.68 -10.54 15.01
C ALA A 204 -1.99 -9.18 15.08
N ASP A 205 -0.89 -9.05 15.83
CA ASP A 205 -0.14 -7.80 15.96
C ASP A 205 0.55 -7.42 14.64
N LEU A 206 1.11 -8.40 13.93
CA LEU A 206 1.69 -8.19 12.60
C LEU A 206 0.65 -7.67 11.59
N MET A 207 -0.53 -8.31 11.53
CA MET A 207 -1.62 -7.91 10.64
C MET A 207 -2.19 -6.54 11.00
N ARG A 208 -2.26 -6.18 12.29
CA ARG A 208 -2.64 -4.82 12.72
C ARG A 208 -1.61 -3.79 12.29
N GLN A 209 -0.30 -4.13 12.33
CA GLN A 209 0.71 -3.20 11.86
C GLN A 209 0.53 -2.95 10.37
N ILE A 210 0.35 -4.00 9.57
CA ILE A 210 0.12 -3.85 8.13
C ILE A 210 -1.11 -2.97 7.89
N GLY A 211 -2.25 -3.25 8.55
CA GLY A 211 -3.42 -2.38 8.46
C GLY A 211 -3.16 -0.93 8.89
N HIS A 212 -2.26 -0.69 9.84
CA HIS A 212 -1.85 0.65 10.23
C HIS A 212 -0.94 1.32 9.18
N ASP A 213 -0.05 0.57 8.53
CA ASP A 213 0.76 1.06 7.41
C ASP A 213 -0.18 1.56 6.27
N GLU A 214 -1.24 0.79 5.96
CA GLU A 214 -2.29 1.23 5.01
C GLU A 214 -2.92 2.56 5.39
N ARG A 215 -3.20 2.79 6.68
CA ARG A 215 -3.70 4.08 7.16
C ARG A 215 -2.73 5.21 6.84
N VAL A 216 -1.44 4.98 7.01
CA VAL A 216 -0.41 6.00 6.75
C VAL A 216 -0.33 6.31 5.25
N HIS A 217 -0.35 5.28 4.40
CA HIS A 217 -0.42 5.44 2.94
C HIS A 217 -1.69 6.19 2.49
N LYS A 218 -2.84 5.90 3.12
CA LYS A 218 -4.09 6.63 2.92
C LYS A 218 -3.92 8.12 3.21
N LEU A 219 -3.40 8.45 4.40
CA LEU A 219 -3.24 9.83 4.84
C LEU A 219 -2.26 10.59 3.94
N ALA A 220 -1.13 9.97 3.58
CA ALA A 220 -0.16 10.53 2.64
C ALA A 220 -0.79 10.78 1.26
N SER A 221 -1.62 9.84 0.77
CA SER A 221 -2.35 10.01 -0.49
C SER A 221 -3.34 11.18 -0.41
N LEU A 222 -4.06 11.34 0.71
CA LEU A 222 -4.99 12.47 0.91
C LEU A 222 -4.29 13.82 1.05
N GLU A 223 -3.08 13.85 1.59
CA GLU A 223 -2.24 15.06 1.61
C GLU A 223 -1.85 15.48 0.19
N ASN A 224 -1.41 14.53 -0.64
CA ASN A 224 -1.08 14.75 -2.05
C ASN A 224 -2.28 15.19 -2.91
N VAL A 225 -3.53 14.90 -2.50
CA VAL A 225 -4.72 15.47 -3.15
C VAL A 225 -4.81 16.98 -2.94
N LYS A 226 -4.39 17.47 -1.77
CA LYS A 226 -4.47 18.91 -1.41
C LYS A 226 -3.32 19.71 -2.00
N ASP A 227 -2.13 19.14 -2.01
CA ASP A 227 -0.92 19.76 -2.56
C ASP A 227 -0.18 18.81 -3.52
N PRO A 228 -0.64 18.71 -4.78
CA PRO A 228 0.03 17.87 -5.77
C PRO A 228 1.34 18.51 -6.21
N HIS A 229 2.44 18.12 -5.57
CA HIS A 229 3.79 18.67 -5.80
C HIS A 229 4.41 18.37 -7.19
N TRP A 230 3.67 17.72 -8.10
CA TRP A 230 4.08 17.39 -9.48
C TRP A 230 3.83 18.50 -10.49
N ALA A 231 3.04 19.52 -10.12
CA ALA A 231 2.81 20.68 -10.96
C ALA A 231 3.82 21.79 -10.65
N PRO A 232 4.25 22.59 -11.64
CA PRO A 232 4.89 23.87 -11.32
C PRO A 232 3.93 24.68 -10.43
N SER A 233 4.44 25.21 -9.32
CA SER A 233 3.75 26.21 -8.52
C SER A 233 3.25 27.31 -9.45
N ARG A 234 1.94 27.60 -9.40
CA ARG A 234 1.36 28.73 -10.15
C ARG A 234 1.93 30.05 -9.67
#